data_AF-A0A7C4J8P8-F1
#
_entry.id   AF-A0A7C4J8P8-F1
#
_cell.length_a   1.000
_cell.length_b   1.000
_cell.length_c   1.000
_cell.angle_alpha   90.00
_cell.angle_beta   90.00
_cell.angle_gamma   90.00
#
_symmetry.space_group_name_H-M   'P 1'
#
loop_
_entity.id
_entity.type
_entity.pdbx_description
1 polymer ?
#
loop_
_entity_poly.entity_id
_entity_poly.type
_entity_poly.pdbx_seq_one_letter_code
_entity_poly.pdbx_strand_id
1 'polypeptide(L)' 'MKRPLDESQLLYVTTRREWRAWLKKHYRSATEIWLVYYKKQSGKPRLAYNDAVEEALCFGWIDGTVKSSDAERFAQRFSV' A
#
# COMPACT_ATOMS: atom_id res chain seq x y z
N MET A 1 4.28 -11.14 20.25
CA MET A 1 5.11 -10.02 19.76
C MET A 1 4.69 -9.66 18.34
N LYS A 2 4.45 -8.38 18.03
CA LYS A 2 4.17 -7.94 16.64
C LYS A 2 5.50 -7.85 15.89
N ARG A 3 5.68 -8.63 14.83
CA ARG A 3 6.87 -8.53 13.96
C ARG A 3 6.88 -7.13 13.31
N PRO A 4 7.96 -6.34 13.47
CA PRO A 4 8.09 -5.07 12.76
C PRO A 4 8.02 -5.32 11.26
N LEU A 5 7.47 -4.34 10.52
CA LEU A 5 7.46 -4.41 9.06
C LEU A 5 8.89 -4.30 8.55
N ASP A 6 9.26 -5.17 7.63
CA ASP A 6 10.51 -5.03 6.88
C ASP A 6 10.37 -3.80 5.98
N GLU A 7 11.32 -2.87 6.07
CA GLU A 7 11.30 -1.63 5.27
C GLU A 7 11.33 -1.93 3.77
N SER A 8 11.91 -3.07 3.35
CA SER A 8 11.92 -3.51 1.95
C SER A 8 10.53 -3.89 1.41
N GLN A 9 9.55 -4.11 2.30
CA GLN A 9 8.16 -4.40 1.92
C GLN A 9 7.25 -3.16 1.99
N LEU A 10 7.78 -1.99 2.34
CA LEU A 10 7.02 -0.74 2.34
C LEU A 10 7.10 -0.07 0.97
N LEU A 11 5.94 0.32 0.43
CA LEU A 11 5.83 1.12 -0.78
C LEU A 11 5.11 2.42 -0.47
N TYR A 12 5.73 3.55 -0.78
CA TYR A 12 5.07 4.85 -0.74
C TYR A 12 4.89 5.39 -2.16
N VAL A 13 3.63 5.51 -2.57
CA VAL A 13 3.22 6.13 -3.83
C VAL A 13 2.04 7.04 -3.56
N THR A 14 1.88 8.07 -4.38
CA THR A 14 0.93 9.16 -4.12
C THR A 14 -0.19 9.20 -5.14
N THR A 15 -0.01 8.53 -6.28
CA THR A 15 -0.96 8.55 -7.39
C THR A 15 -1.40 7.15 -7.79
N ARG A 16 -2.62 7.08 -8.34
CA ARG A 16 -3.20 5.86 -8.91
C ARG A 16 -2.30 5.25 -9.98
N ARG A 17 -1.66 6.09 -10.80
CA ARG A 17 -0.75 5.68 -11.87
C ARG A 17 0.50 4.99 -11.34
N GLU A 18 1.13 5.53 -10.30
CA GLU A 18 2.32 4.93 -9.68
C GLU A 18 1.99 3.56 -9.07
N TRP A 19 0.85 3.46 -8.39
CA TRP A 19 0.39 2.19 -7.83
C TRP A 19 0.14 1.14 -8.90
N ARG A 20 -0.60 1.50 -9.96
CA ARG A 20 -0.84 0.62 -11.12
C ARG A 20 0.46 0.19 -11.79
N ALA A 21 1.45 1.08 -11.91
CA ALA A 21 2.75 0.76 -12.48
C ALA A 21 3.52 -0.28 -11.64
N TRP A 22 3.47 -0.15 -10.32
CA TRP A 22 4.06 -1.14 -9.41
C TRP A 22 3.35 -2.49 -9.54
N LEU A 23 2.01 -2.51 -9.47
CA LEU A 23 1.23 -3.73 -9.63
C LEU A 23 1.55 -4.44 -10.95
N LYS A 24 1.53 -3.71 -12.08
CA LYS A 24 1.84 -4.27 -13.41
C LYS A 24 3.20 -4.97 -13.46
N LYS A 25 4.19 -4.47 -12.72
CA LYS A 25 5.54 -5.04 -12.67
C LYS A 25 5.64 -6.23 -11.71
N HIS A 26 4.86 -6.24 -10.63
CA HIS A 26 5.10 -7.13 -9.48
C HIS A 26 3.98 -8.14 -9.19
N TYR A 27 2.78 -8.02 -9.78
CA TYR A 27 1.60 -8.81 -9.40
C TYR A 27 1.75 -10.34 -9.54
N ARG A 28 2.74 -10.82 -10.31
CA ARG A 28 3.05 -12.24 -10.52
C ARG A 28 4.25 -12.75 -9.73
N SER A 29 5.11 -11.85 -9.22
CA SER A 29 6.39 -12.21 -8.59
C SER A 29 6.44 -11.88 -7.10
N ALA A 30 5.67 -10.88 -6.66
CA ALA A 30 5.47 -10.58 -5.26
C ALA A 30 4.21 -11.29 -4.73
N THR A 31 4.24 -11.69 -3.46
CA THR A 31 3.08 -12.26 -2.77
C THR A 31 2.35 -11.22 -1.92
N GLU A 32 3.05 -10.18 -1.46
CA GLU A 32 2.48 -9.09 -0.70
C GLU A 32 3.29 -7.79 -0.84
N ILE A 33 2.66 -6.67 -0.49
CA ILE A 33 3.31 -5.37 -0.27
C ILE A 33 2.54 -4.58 0.79
N TRP A 34 3.22 -3.64 1.43
CA TRP A 34 2.62 -2.73 2.40
C TRP A 34 2.62 -1.32 1.83
N LEU A 35 1.45 -0.87 1.37
CA LEU A 35 1.27 0.46 0.83
C LEU A 35 1.13 1.48 1.97
N VAL A 36 2.00 2.48 1.98
CA VAL A 36 2.06 3.53 3.01
C VAL A 36 1.07 4.64 2.70
N TYR A 37 0.26 4.99 3.69
CA TYR A 37 -0.70 6.08 3.67
C TYR A 37 -0.37 7.10 4.74
N TYR A 38 -0.19 8.35 4.33
CA TYR A 38 -0.27 9.47 5.24
C TYR A 38 -1.73 9.73 5.67
N LYS A 39 -1.92 10.04 6.96
CA LYS A 39 -3.21 10.46 7.51
C LYS A 39 -3.59 11.82 6.92
N LYS A 40 -4.89 12.05 6.70
CA LYS A 40 -5.38 13.32 6.12
C LYS A 40 -4.86 14.57 6.87
N GLN A 41 -4.76 14.48 8.19
CA GLN A 41 -4.32 15.57 9.06
C GLN A 41 -2.84 15.94 8.89
N SER A 42 -2.00 15.06 8.33
CA SER A 42 -0.58 15.38 8.14
C SER A 42 -0.32 16.32 6.96
N GLY A 43 -1.33 16.60 6.11
CA GLY A 43 -1.20 17.46 4.93
C GLY A 43 -0.27 16.90 3.83
N LYS A 44 0.27 15.68 4.01
CA LYS A 44 1.19 15.06 3.07
C LYS A 44 0.44 14.39 1.91
N PRO A 45 1.06 14.31 0.71
CA PRO A 45 0.49 13.59 -0.42
C PRO A 45 0.13 12.16 -0.04
N ARG A 46 -1.01 11.67 -0.55
CA ARG A 46 -1.47 10.31 -0.32
C ARG A 46 -2.30 9.82 -1.49
N LEU A 47 -2.15 8.54 -1.82
CA LEU A 47 -3.11 7.85 -2.67
C LEU A 47 -4.46 7.74 -1.94
N ALA A 48 -5.55 7.96 -2.68
CA ALA A 48 -6.88 7.67 -2.18
C ALA A 48 -7.04 6.14 -2.00
N TYR A 49 -7.58 5.73 -0.86
CA TYR A 49 -7.74 4.31 -0.52
C TYR A 49 -8.54 3.55 -1.59
N ASN A 50 -9.67 4.12 -2.03
CA ASN A 50 -10.52 3.48 -3.05
C ASN A 50 -9.78 3.28 -4.38
N ASP A 51 -8.98 4.26 -4.82
CA ASP A 51 -8.15 4.11 -6.03
C ASP A 51 -7.15 2.95 -5.87
N ALA A 52 -6.57 2.78 -4.68
CA ALA A 52 -5.65 1.68 -4.43
C ALA A 52 -6.33 0.31 -4.50
N VAL A 53 -7.52 0.18 -3.92
CA VAL A 53 -8.32 -1.05 -3.94
C VAL A 53 -8.78 -1.38 -5.37
N GLU A 54 -9.33 -0.42 -6.10
CA GLU A 54 -9.77 -0.62 -7.49
C GLU A 54 -8.63 -1.12 -8.39
N GLU A 55 -7.45 -0.52 -8.28
CA GLU A 55 -6.29 -0.97 -9.04
C GLU A 55 -5.80 -2.34 -8.58
N ALA A 56 -5.77 -2.63 -7.27
CA ALA A 56 -5.37 -3.95 -6.76
C ALA A 56 -6.25 -5.07 -7.34
N LEU A 57 -7.58 -4.86 -7.35
CA LEU A 57 -8.55 -5.82 -7.89
C LEU A 57 -8.31 -6.11 -9.39
N CYS A 58 -7.86 -5.12 -10.17
CA CYS A 58 -7.51 -5.32 -11.58
C CYS A 58 -6.37 -6.31 -11.80
N PHE A 59 -5.54 -6.57 -10.78
CA PHE A 59 -4.44 -7.53 -10.81
C PHE A 59 -4.70 -8.77 -9.94
N GLY A 60 -5.93 -8.92 -9.42
CA GLY A 60 -6.32 -10.02 -8.53
C GLY A 60 -5.77 -9.90 -7.11
N TRP A 61 -5.34 -8.71 -6.71
CA TRP A 61 -4.86 -8.43 -5.35
C TRP A 61 -5.98 -7.85 -4.50
N ILE A 62 -5.96 -8.14 -3.20
CA ILE A 62 -6.93 -7.64 -2.20
C ILE A 62 -6.22 -6.87 -1.10
N ASP A 63 -6.92 -5.93 -0.46
CA ASP A 63 -6.46 -5.33 0.78
C ASP A 63 -6.68 -6.28 1.97
N GLY A 64 -5.82 -6.14 2.98
CA GLY A 64 -5.90 -6.93 4.20
C GLY A 64 -5.70 -6.10 5.47
N THR A 65 -4.73 -6.51 6.29
CA THR A 65 -4.53 -5.88 7.60
C THR A 65 -3.85 -4.52 7.49
N VAL A 66 -4.30 -3.57 8.31
CA VAL A 66 -3.61 -2.28 8.56
C VAL A 66 -2.62 -2.43 9.70
N LYS A 67 -1.43 -1.88 9.55
CA LYS A 67 -0.49 -1.62 10.65
C LYS A 67 -0.20 -0.14 10.74
N SER A 68 -0.37 0.44 11.93
CA SER A 68 0.09 1.80 12.20
C SER A 68 1.61 1.79 12.28
N SER A 69 2.28 2.70 11.58
CA SER A 69 3.73 2.89 11.70
C SER A 69 4.07 4.01 12.66
N ASP A 70 3.33 5.12 12.66
CA ASP A 70 3.56 6.28 13.55
C ASP A 70 2.35 7.23 13.66
N ALA A 71 2.56 8.43 14.22
CA ALA A 71 1.53 9.45 14.40
C ALA A 71 0.96 9.97 13.09
N GLU A 72 1.72 9.95 11.99
CA GLU A 72 1.37 10.59 10.73
C GLU A 72 1.00 9.60 9.63
N ARG A 73 1.50 8.37 9.67
CA ARG A 73 1.27 7.37 8.61
C ARG A 73 0.96 5.98 9.15
N PHE A 74 0.31 5.20 8.29
CA PHE A 74 0.01 3.79 8.49
C PHE A 74 0.28 3.04 7.19
N ALA A 75 0.34 1.72 7.24
CA ALA A 75 0.51 0.88 6.06
C ALA A 75 -0.62 -0.13 5.96
N GLN A 76 -1.15 -0.30 4.74
CA GLN A 76 -2.17 -1.27 4.38
C GLN A 76 -1.50 -2.41 3.62
N ARG A 77 -1.70 -3.64 4.07
CA ARG A 77 -1.24 -4.82 3.33
C ARG A 77 -2.12 -5.02 2.09
N PHE A 78 -1.48 -5.29 0.96
CA PHE A 78 -2.10 -5.83 -0.24
C PHE A 78 -1.39 -7.14 -0.61
N SER A 79 -2.15 -8.16 -0.99
CA SER A 79 -1.61 -9.45 -1.42
C SER A 79 -2.46 -10.08 -2.52
N VAL A 80 -1.87 -11.02 -3.25
CA VAL A 80 -2.60 -12.03 -4.03
C VAL A 80 -3.36 -12.98 -3.12
#